data_AF-A0A810DY29-F1
#
_entry.id   AF-A0A810DY29-F1
#
_cell.length_a   1.000
_cell.length_b   1.000
_cell.length_c   1.000
_cell.angle_alpha   90.00
_cell.angle_beta   90.00
_cell.angle_gamma   90.00
#
_symmetry.space_group_name_H-M   'P 1'
#
loop_
_entity.id
_entity.type
_entity.pdbx_description
1 polymer ?
#
loop_
_entity_poly.entity_id
_entity_poly.type
_entity_poly.pdbx_seq_one_letter_code
_entity_poly.pdbx_strand_id
1 'polypeptide(L)'
;MKSWESYNDAVVESMMKDSDQYFKGKYSLDLFKQNSSYSQLLQQAEIDALGMEVGGANVVQNIYGIDVAFHENGLNYGSKKEETISRVLKKMIRTAMAIHGYFNLNTGNIIFAAPKISAAIREPLQLYISELQELFHGKGLNFRFELLCNADFKEKIFNVVTTLSNSVSDTSELFMRSIQMYNLFVDDKQAMSLPKTATKTKKLPAVFKGSEVIKIGALVSSSFERLIANDVLTEQEIERLQRLDYAKRTFNITYPVLKKVDSTISMTEQRNVNGHPRFYADPYKINGTDYLLCNHWVEELSRSYFDAWLRRIDETN
;
A
#
# COMPACT_ATOMS: atom_id res chain seq x y z
N MET A 1 20.65 1.31 32.35
CA MET A 1 19.81 1.22 31.13
C MET A 1 20.39 2.25 30.16
N LYS A 2 20.87 1.84 28.97
CA LYS A 2 21.41 2.81 28.00
C LYS A 2 20.23 3.59 27.41
N SER A 3 20.14 4.88 27.70
CA SER A 3 19.21 5.78 27.03
C SER A 3 19.74 6.06 25.63
N TRP A 4 18.83 6.16 24.64
CA TRP A 4 19.20 6.69 23.33
C TRP A 4 19.65 8.13 23.49
N GLU A 5 20.60 8.56 22.67
CA GLU A 5 21.00 9.95 22.58
C GLU A 5 19.82 10.77 22.04
N SER A 6 19.49 11.89 22.69
CA SER A 6 18.46 12.80 22.22
C SER A 6 19.07 14.01 21.51
N TYR A 7 18.38 14.45 20.46
CA TYR A 7 18.71 15.60 19.64
C TYR A 7 17.53 16.56 19.61
N ASN A 8 17.82 17.84 19.36
CA ASN A 8 16.79 18.86 19.06
C ASN A 8 15.67 19.00 20.11
N ASP A 9 15.97 18.80 21.41
CA ASP A 9 14.98 18.74 22.50
C ASP A 9 13.99 19.93 22.49
N ALA A 10 14.48 21.15 22.26
CA ALA A 10 13.65 22.36 22.21
C ALA A 10 12.62 22.31 21.06
N VAL A 11 13.03 21.81 19.89
CA VAL A 11 12.13 21.66 18.74
C VAL A 11 11.12 20.55 19.01
N VAL A 12 11.57 19.41 19.54
CA VAL A 12 10.70 18.28 19.91
C VAL A 12 9.65 18.70 20.95
N GLU A 13 10.05 19.46 21.97
CA GLU A 13 9.12 19.98 22.96
C GLU A 13 8.10 20.94 22.31
N SER A 14 8.55 21.79 21.37
CA SER A 14 7.64 22.67 20.61
C SER A 14 6.67 21.88 19.73
N MET A 15 7.09 20.77 19.10
CA MET A 15 6.20 19.91 18.30
C MET A 15 5.02 19.42 19.13
N MET A 16 5.30 18.97 20.36
CA MET A 16 4.27 18.50 21.29
C MET A 16 3.34 19.64 21.71
N LYS A 17 3.89 20.75 22.24
CA LYS A 17 3.11 21.84 22.81
C LYS A 17 2.25 22.55 21.76
N ASP A 18 2.85 22.87 20.61
CA ASP A 18 2.16 23.65 19.58
C ASP A 18 1.07 22.83 18.91
N SER A 19 1.29 21.52 18.69
CA SER A 19 0.23 20.63 18.21
C SER A 19 -0.93 20.55 19.19
N ASP A 20 -0.65 20.32 20.48
CA ASP A 20 -1.69 20.25 21.51
C ASP A 20 -2.51 21.54 21.56
N GLN A 21 -1.83 22.69 21.62
CA GLN A 21 -2.47 24.00 21.67
C GLN A 21 -3.30 24.27 20.42
N TYR A 22 -2.79 23.94 19.23
CA TYR A 22 -3.48 24.14 17.95
C TYR A 22 -4.80 23.35 17.90
N PHE A 23 -4.73 22.03 18.11
CA PHE A 23 -5.91 21.16 17.99
C PHE A 23 -6.91 21.36 19.14
N LYS A 24 -6.43 21.71 20.34
CA LYS A 24 -7.28 22.09 21.47
C LYS A 24 -8.03 23.39 21.19
N GLY A 25 -7.34 24.43 20.73
CA GLY A 25 -7.94 25.73 20.47
C GLY A 25 -8.95 25.71 19.33
N LYS A 26 -8.64 24.98 18.25
CA LYS A 26 -9.45 24.98 17.03
C LYS A 26 -10.57 23.93 17.03
N TYR A 27 -10.34 22.76 17.64
CA TYR A 27 -11.25 21.62 17.55
C TYR A 27 -11.64 21.02 18.91
N SER A 28 -11.20 21.61 20.03
CA SER A 28 -11.41 21.06 21.37
C SER A 28 -10.90 19.63 21.53
N LEU A 29 -9.81 19.30 20.82
CA LEU A 29 -9.12 18.02 20.94
C LEU A 29 -7.95 18.13 21.90
N ASP A 30 -8.04 17.45 23.04
CA ASP A 30 -6.89 17.25 23.94
C ASP A 30 -6.05 16.07 23.42
N LEU A 31 -4.83 16.34 22.94
CA LEU A 31 -3.93 15.31 22.41
C LEU A 31 -3.05 14.73 23.53
N PHE A 32 -2.58 15.59 24.43
CA PHE A 32 -1.74 15.22 25.56
C PHE A 32 -2.39 15.61 26.89
N LYS A 33 -2.06 14.88 27.97
CA LYS A 33 -2.50 15.28 29.30
C LYS A 33 -1.68 16.49 29.75
N GLN A 34 -2.27 17.42 30.51
CA GLN A 34 -1.61 18.68 30.92
C GLN A 34 -0.24 18.51 31.60
N ASN A 35 0.01 17.39 32.28
CA ASN A 35 1.29 17.10 32.95
C ASN A 35 2.21 16.15 32.15
N SER A 36 1.95 15.95 30.85
CA SER A 36 2.78 15.05 30.04
C SER A 36 4.12 15.71 29.73
N SER A 37 5.24 15.04 30.03
CA SER A 37 6.55 15.51 29.56
C SER A 37 6.82 15.02 28.14
N TYR A 38 7.45 15.86 27.31
CA TYR A 38 7.93 15.45 25.98
C TYR A 38 8.90 14.26 26.08
N SER A 39 9.77 14.25 27.10
CA SER A 39 10.73 13.18 27.32
C SER A 39 10.06 11.84 27.68
N GLN A 40 8.99 11.89 28.46
CA GLN A 40 8.18 10.70 28.76
C GLN A 40 7.47 10.18 27.51
N LEU A 41 6.93 11.08 26.67
CA LEU A 41 6.27 10.70 25.42
C LEU A 41 7.23 10.08 24.42
N LEU A 42 8.46 10.59 24.32
CA LEU A 42 9.53 10.03 23.51
C LEU A 42 10.00 8.66 24.01
N GLN A 43 10.15 8.47 25.32
CA GLN A 43 10.55 7.18 25.89
C GLN A 43 9.48 6.10 25.74
N GLN A 44 8.21 6.51 25.66
CA GLN A 44 7.06 5.65 25.43
C GLN A 44 6.61 5.65 23.96
N ALA A 45 7.46 6.13 23.05
CA ALA A 45 7.19 6.04 21.62
C ALA A 45 7.26 4.57 21.20
N GLU A 46 6.20 4.10 20.58
CA GLU A 46 6.08 2.78 20.00
C GLU A 46 5.74 3.00 18.52
N ILE A 47 6.56 2.43 17.65
CA ILE A 47 6.40 2.49 16.19
C ILE A 47 6.37 1.04 15.73
N ASP A 48 5.26 0.62 15.13
CA ASP A 48 5.02 -0.80 14.81
C ASP A 48 5.95 -1.31 13.70
N ALA A 49 6.29 -0.45 12.75
CA ALA A 49 7.33 -0.73 11.76
C ALA A 49 8.16 0.51 11.43
N LEU A 50 9.47 0.31 11.30
CA LEU A 50 10.42 1.33 10.88
C LEU A 50 11.13 0.89 9.59
N GLY A 51 11.10 1.75 8.58
CA GLY A 51 11.89 1.64 7.37
C GLY A 51 12.90 2.78 7.26
N MET A 52 14.02 2.55 6.60
CA MET A 52 15.02 3.59 6.35
C MET A 52 15.41 3.59 4.87
N GLU A 53 15.55 4.79 4.32
CA GLU A 53 16.17 5.00 3.02
C GLU A 53 17.62 5.43 3.24
N VAL A 54 18.54 4.60 2.76
CA VAL A 54 19.98 4.86 2.86
C VAL A 54 20.49 5.24 1.48
N GLY A 55 20.98 6.49 1.37
CA GLY A 55 21.55 7.02 0.14
C GLY A 55 23.03 6.65 -0.04
N GLY A 56 23.64 7.22 -1.10
CA GLY A 56 25.08 7.13 -1.31
C GLY A 56 25.87 7.65 -0.10
N ALA A 57 26.99 7.00 0.21
CA ALA A 57 27.81 7.21 1.42
C ALA A 57 27.19 6.72 2.75
N ASN A 58 26.23 5.79 2.72
CA ASN A 58 25.62 5.17 3.90
C ASN A 58 24.92 6.17 4.86
N VAL A 59 24.44 7.28 4.31
CA VAL A 59 23.71 8.31 5.08
C VAL A 59 22.22 8.03 4.97
N VAL A 60 21.54 8.00 6.11
CA VAL A 60 20.07 7.89 6.17
C VAL A 60 19.47 9.18 5.62
N GLN A 61 18.75 9.08 4.50
CA GLN A 61 18.10 10.21 3.85
C GLN A 61 16.67 10.40 4.34
N ASN A 62 16.01 9.29 4.71
CA ASN A 62 14.60 9.29 5.09
C ASN A 62 14.28 8.13 6.04
N ILE A 63 13.25 8.31 6.86
CA ILE A 63 12.70 7.29 7.74
C ILE A 63 11.20 7.16 7.50
N TYR A 64 10.73 5.91 7.42
CA TYR A 64 9.33 5.54 7.36
C TYR A 64 8.92 5.02 8.74
N GLY A 65 8.13 5.78 9.47
CA GLY A 65 7.53 5.36 10.74
C GLY A 65 6.06 4.97 10.52
N ILE A 66 5.73 3.71 10.78
CA ILE A 66 4.39 3.16 10.51
C ILE A 66 3.77 2.70 11.82
N ASP A 67 2.62 3.28 12.14
CA ASP A 67 1.71 2.81 13.20
C ASP A 67 0.53 2.06 12.54
N VAL A 68 0.19 0.88 13.04
CA VAL A 68 -0.91 0.05 12.53
C VAL A 68 -1.96 -0.15 13.62
N ALA A 69 -3.23 -0.06 13.25
CA ALA A 69 -4.34 -0.32 14.17
C ALA A 69 -5.40 -1.24 13.55
N PHE A 70 -5.71 -2.33 14.25
CA PHE A 70 -6.76 -3.27 13.88
C PHE A 70 -7.86 -3.30 14.93
N HIS A 71 -9.09 -3.03 14.51
CA HIS A 71 -10.31 -3.21 15.31
C HIS A 71 -11.37 -3.81 14.38
N GLU A 72 -11.95 -4.95 14.77
CA GLU A 72 -12.90 -5.71 13.94
C GLU A 72 -14.09 -4.85 13.47
N ASN A 73 -14.60 -4.00 14.36
CA ASN A 73 -15.72 -3.10 14.07
C ASN A 73 -15.31 -1.78 13.42
N GLY A 74 -14.05 -1.63 13.05
CA GLY A 74 -13.46 -0.37 12.60
C GLY A 74 -12.77 0.38 13.72
N LEU A 75 -11.83 1.25 13.34
CA LEU A 75 -10.95 1.97 14.24
C LEU A 75 -11.72 2.69 15.33
N ASN A 76 -11.51 2.27 16.57
CA ASN A 76 -12.19 2.84 17.72
C ASN A 76 -11.35 2.71 19.00
N TYR A 77 -10.76 3.81 19.47
CA TYR A 77 -9.98 3.85 20.70
C TYR A 77 -10.79 4.29 21.92
N GLY A 78 -12.10 4.52 21.80
CA GLY A 78 -12.86 5.17 22.85
C GLY A 78 -14.37 5.11 22.71
N SER A 79 -15.04 5.85 23.58
CA SER A 79 -16.51 5.99 23.52
C SER A 79 -16.94 7.09 22.55
N LYS A 80 -16.04 8.04 22.28
CA LYS A 80 -16.26 9.20 21.42
C LYS A 80 -15.32 9.18 20.23
N LYS A 81 -15.78 9.71 19.09
CA LYS A 81 -14.97 9.80 17.86
C LYS A 81 -13.72 10.68 18.06
N GLU A 82 -13.84 11.73 18.86
CA GLU A 82 -12.77 12.67 19.19
C GLU A 82 -11.61 11.95 19.90
N GLU A 83 -11.90 10.98 20.77
CA GLU A 83 -10.87 10.18 21.45
C GLU A 83 -10.05 9.36 20.43
N THR A 84 -10.73 8.78 19.43
CA THR A 84 -10.05 8.05 18.35
C THR A 84 -9.18 8.97 17.51
N ILE A 85 -9.71 10.13 17.11
CA ILE A 85 -8.98 11.13 16.33
C ILE A 85 -7.73 11.62 17.09
N SER A 86 -7.89 12.01 18.36
CA SER A 86 -6.78 12.46 19.21
C SER A 86 -5.70 11.38 19.36
N ARG A 87 -6.09 10.10 19.47
CA ARG A 87 -5.14 8.98 19.60
C ARG A 87 -4.31 8.77 18.34
N VAL A 88 -4.92 8.90 17.16
CA VAL A 88 -4.22 8.79 15.88
C VAL A 88 -3.23 9.94 15.70
N LEU A 89 -3.68 11.20 15.88
CA LEU A 89 -2.81 12.37 15.77
C LEU A 89 -1.64 12.29 16.77
N LYS A 90 -1.92 11.88 18.02
CA LYS A 90 -0.90 11.65 19.04
C LYS A 90 0.15 10.61 18.61
N LYS A 91 -0.26 9.51 17.98
CA LYS A 91 0.67 8.49 17.47
C LYS A 91 1.58 9.09 16.40
N MET A 92 1.00 9.73 15.39
CA MET A 92 1.75 10.40 14.33
C MET A 92 2.74 11.45 14.85
N ILE A 93 2.31 12.31 15.78
CA ILE A 93 3.17 13.33 16.40
C ILE A 93 4.32 12.67 17.17
N ARG A 94 4.07 11.62 17.96
CA ARG A 94 5.12 10.90 18.67
C ARG A 94 6.14 10.27 17.72
N THR A 95 5.69 9.72 16.60
CA THR A 95 6.57 9.17 15.57
C THR A 95 7.44 10.26 14.95
N ALA A 96 6.88 11.44 14.64
CA ALA A 96 7.65 12.59 14.18
C ALA A 96 8.71 13.04 15.22
N MET A 97 8.29 13.15 16.48
CA MET A 97 9.16 13.51 17.60
C MET A 97 10.31 12.50 17.72
N ALA A 98 10.05 11.21 17.58
CA ALA A 98 11.08 10.17 17.62
C ALA A 98 12.06 10.27 16.44
N ILE A 99 11.57 10.53 15.22
CA ILE A 99 12.42 10.74 14.04
C ILE A 99 13.35 11.94 14.25
N HIS A 100 12.80 13.07 14.66
CA HIS A 100 13.59 14.28 14.89
C HIS A 100 14.52 14.18 16.11
N GLY A 101 14.01 13.57 17.18
CA GLY A 101 14.63 13.53 18.49
C GLY A 101 15.65 12.43 18.68
N TYR A 102 15.52 11.28 18.01
CA TYR A 102 16.47 10.16 18.14
C TYR A 102 17.31 9.92 16.89
N PHE A 103 16.78 10.24 15.70
CA PHE A 103 17.50 10.03 14.43
C PHE A 103 18.09 11.32 13.86
N ASN A 104 17.83 12.47 14.49
CA ASN A 104 18.33 13.78 14.07
C ASN A 104 17.99 14.11 12.60
N LEU A 105 16.78 13.77 12.18
CA LEU A 105 16.29 14.05 10.83
C LEU A 105 15.18 15.11 10.86
N ASN A 106 15.18 15.96 9.84
CA ASN A 106 14.13 16.94 9.60
C ASN A 106 13.10 16.44 8.58
N THR A 107 13.24 15.20 8.11
CA THR A 107 12.34 14.59 7.14
C THR A 107 11.99 13.16 7.54
N GLY A 108 10.85 12.69 7.08
CA GLY A 108 10.29 11.39 7.43
C GLY A 108 8.90 11.20 6.84
N ASN A 109 8.57 9.96 6.51
CA ASN A 109 7.23 9.51 6.15
C ASN A 109 6.57 8.87 7.37
N ILE A 110 5.47 9.46 7.82
CA ILE A 110 4.76 9.02 9.03
C ILE A 110 3.40 8.52 8.59
N ILE A 111 3.21 7.21 8.69
CA ILE A 111 2.07 6.52 8.12
C ILE A 111 1.26 5.93 9.27
N PHE A 112 -0.03 6.24 9.31
CA PHE A 112 -0.98 5.50 10.12
C PHE A 112 -1.82 4.61 9.22
N ALA A 113 -1.83 3.31 9.49
CA ALA A 113 -2.54 2.32 8.69
C ALA A 113 -3.64 1.62 9.50
N ALA A 114 -4.86 1.60 8.98
CA ALA A 114 -5.95 0.83 9.58
C ALA A 114 -6.93 0.30 8.52
N PRO A 115 -7.34 -0.98 8.56
CA PRO A 115 -8.14 -1.59 7.50
C PRO A 115 -9.54 -1.00 7.38
N LYS A 116 -10.10 -0.48 8.47
CA LYS A 116 -11.48 0.02 8.50
C LYS A 116 -11.57 1.27 9.37
N ILE A 117 -11.94 2.40 8.76
CA ILE A 117 -12.21 3.67 9.42
C ILE A 117 -13.53 4.23 8.88
N SER A 118 -14.46 4.59 9.76
CA SER A 118 -15.72 5.21 9.36
C SER A 118 -15.51 6.63 8.81
N ALA A 119 -16.40 7.10 7.93
CA ALA A 119 -16.34 8.46 7.37
C ALA A 119 -16.29 9.54 8.46
N ALA A 120 -17.07 9.37 9.54
CA ALA A 120 -17.13 10.29 10.68
C ALA A 120 -15.80 10.48 11.43
N ILE A 121 -14.85 9.55 11.28
CA ILE A 121 -13.50 9.64 11.84
C ILE A 121 -12.49 10.01 10.74
N ARG A 122 -12.61 9.39 9.56
CA ARG A 122 -11.69 9.55 8.42
C ARG A 122 -11.67 10.99 7.90
N GLU A 123 -12.82 11.61 7.69
CA GLU A 123 -12.90 12.95 7.09
C GLU A 123 -12.26 14.01 7.99
N PRO A 124 -12.57 14.10 9.31
CA PRO A 124 -11.83 14.97 10.22
C PRO A 124 -10.34 14.65 10.27
N LEU A 125 -9.96 13.36 10.31
CA LEU A 125 -8.54 12.99 10.33
C LEU A 125 -7.78 13.48 9.10
N GLN A 126 -8.34 13.35 7.89
CA GLN A 126 -7.69 13.81 6.67
C GLN A 126 -7.44 15.32 6.72
N LEU A 127 -8.41 16.11 7.18
CA LEU A 127 -8.24 17.55 7.39
C LEU A 127 -7.15 17.83 8.43
N TYR A 128 -7.22 17.20 9.60
CA TYR A 128 -6.31 17.47 10.72
C TYR A 128 -4.88 17.02 10.43
N ILE A 129 -4.71 15.95 9.65
CA ILE A 129 -3.41 15.50 9.17
C ILE A 129 -2.78 16.52 8.23
N SER A 130 -3.58 17.09 7.31
CA SER A 130 -3.09 18.17 6.44
C SER A 130 -2.65 19.39 7.25
N GLU A 131 -3.42 19.79 8.27
CA GLU A 131 -3.05 20.93 9.12
C GLU A 131 -1.84 20.65 10.02
N LEU A 132 -1.69 19.41 10.50
CA LEU A 132 -0.50 18.97 11.22
C LEU A 132 0.75 19.04 10.33
N GLN A 133 0.62 18.64 9.07
CA GLN A 133 1.71 18.74 8.10
C GLN A 133 2.15 20.20 7.90
N GLU A 134 1.20 21.12 7.72
CA GLU A 134 1.50 22.56 7.60
C GLU A 134 2.13 23.13 8.87
N LEU A 135 1.65 22.73 10.05
CA LEU A 135 2.21 23.14 11.34
C LEU A 135 3.69 22.75 11.45
N PHE A 136 4.06 21.57 10.97
CA PHE A 136 5.43 21.07 11.03
C PHE A 136 6.30 21.66 9.92
N HIS A 137 5.74 21.85 8.73
CA HIS A 137 6.41 22.55 7.64
C HIS A 137 6.80 23.98 8.05
N GLY A 138 5.92 24.71 8.74
CA GLY A 138 6.21 26.04 9.29
C GLY A 138 7.36 26.08 10.30
N LYS A 139 7.80 24.93 10.82
CA LYS A 139 8.96 24.76 11.70
C LYS A 139 10.23 24.31 10.96
N GLY A 140 10.20 24.21 9.64
CA GLY A 140 11.29 23.67 8.83
C GLY A 140 11.39 22.14 8.88
N LEU A 141 10.33 21.46 9.32
CA LEU A 141 10.26 19.99 9.39
C LEU A 141 9.49 19.46 8.18
N ASN A 142 10.18 18.76 7.29
CA ASN A 142 9.65 18.17 6.06
C ASN A 142 9.12 16.76 6.30
N PHE A 143 8.18 16.64 7.23
CA PHE A 143 7.48 15.38 7.50
C PHE A 143 6.27 15.23 6.58
N ARG A 144 6.12 14.05 5.99
CA ARG A 144 4.94 13.68 5.21
C ARG A 144 4.06 12.76 6.06
N PHE A 145 2.86 13.23 6.39
CA PHE A 145 1.89 12.44 7.15
C PHE A 145 0.89 11.79 6.21
N GLU A 146 0.65 10.49 6.36
CA GLU A 146 -0.22 9.73 5.47
C GLU A 146 -1.16 8.81 6.25
N LEU A 147 -2.41 8.72 5.79
CA LEU A 147 -3.43 7.81 6.33
C LEU A 147 -3.73 6.75 5.28
N LEU A 148 -3.31 5.50 5.53
CA LEU A 148 -3.64 4.35 4.68
C LEU A 148 -4.83 3.59 5.29
N CYS A 149 -6.01 3.76 4.71
CA CYS A 149 -7.22 3.16 5.27
C CYS A 149 -8.20 2.62 4.22
N ASN A 150 -9.13 1.78 4.65
CA ASN A 150 -10.22 1.27 3.81
C ASN A 150 -9.69 0.67 2.49
N ALA A 151 -10.08 1.24 1.34
CA ALA A 151 -9.64 0.79 0.02
C ALA A 151 -8.12 0.86 -0.14
N ASP A 152 -7.48 1.95 0.27
CA ASP A 152 -6.02 2.08 0.22
C ASP A 152 -5.31 1.00 1.03
N PHE A 153 -5.80 0.71 2.25
CA PHE A 153 -5.25 -0.37 3.06
C PHE A 153 -5.43 -1.72 2.37
N LYS A 154 -6.62 -1.98 1.81
CA LYS A 154 -6.91 -3.21 1.09
C LYS A 154 -5.97 -3.39 -0.09
N GLU A 155 -5.83 -2.38 -0.93
CA GLU A 155 -5.09 -2.45 -2.18
C GLU A 155 -3.58 -2.46 -1.96
N LYS A 156 -3.07 -1.54 -1.14
CA LYS A 156 -1.62 -1.33 -0.97
C LYS A 156 -1.00 -2.28 0.04
N ILE A 157 -1.77 -2.83 0.98
CA ILE A 157 -1.27 -3.70 2.05
C ILE A 157 -1.88 -5.10 1.93
N PHE A 158 -3.20 -5.24 2.14
CA PHE A 158 -3.82 -6.56 2.30
C PHE A 158 -3.70 -7.43 1.05
N ASN A 159 -4.04 -6.89 -0.12
CA ASN A 159 -3.97 -7.62 -1.39
C ASN A 159 -2.52 -8.00 -1.70
N VAL A 160 -1.58 -7.06 -1.54
CA VAL A 160 -0.15 -7.32 -1.77
C VAL A 160 0.36 -8.48 -0.91
N VAL A 161 0.10 -8.44 0.40
CA VAL A 161 0.53 -9.50 1.33
C VAL A 161 -0.15 -10.84 1.01
N THR A 162 -1.44 -10.82 0.67
CA THR A 162 -2.19 -12.04 0.30
C THR A 162 -1.69 -12.64 -1.02
N THR A 163 -1.37 -11.84 -2.02
CA THR A 163 -0.78 -12.33 -3.27
C THR A 163 0.58 -13.00 -3.01
N LEU A 164 1.38 -12.43 -2.10
CA LEU A 164 2.66 -13.02 -1.71
C LEU A 164 2.51 -14.36 -0.99
N SER A 165 1.39 -14.63 -0.29
CA SER A 165 1.22 -15.88 0.49
C SER A 165 1.23 -17.15 -0.34
N ASN A 166 0.88 -17.04 -1.62
CA ASN A 166 0.91 -18.17 -2.56
C ASN A 166 2.32 -18.49 -3.06
N SER A 167 3.29 -17.60 -2.80
CA SER A 167 4.69 -17.74 -3.26
C SER A 167 5.68 -18.11 -2.14
N VAL A 168 5.28 -17.99 -0.88
CA VAL A 168 6.15 -18.25 0.28
C VAL A 168 5.91 -19.67 0.82
N SER A 169 6.85 -20.57 0.52
CA SER A 169 6.82 -21.99 0.93
C SER A 169 7.08 -22.22 2.42
N ASP A 170 7.77 -21.28 3.08
CA ASP A 170 8.22 -21.44 4.45
C ASP A 170 7.84 -20.17 5.21
N THR A 171 6.72 -20.22 5.93
CA THR A 171 6.22 -19.07 6.67
C THR A 171 6.32 -19.40 8.14
N SER A 172 7.29 -18.84 8.86
CA SER A 172 7.21 -18.72 10.32
C SER A 172 6.09 -17.75 10.73
N GLU A 173 5.60 -16.94 9.79
CA GLU A 173 4.59 -15.91 9.99
C GLU A 173 3.16 -16.46 10.10
N LEU A 174 2.55 -16.27 11.27
CA LEU A 174 1.22 -16.78 11.62
C LEU A 174 0.11 -16.30 10.67
N PHE A 175 0.19 -15.05 10.21
CA PHE A 175 -0.78 -14.51 9.25
C PHE A 175 -0.76 -15.31 7.95
N MET A 176 0.42 -15.55 7.39
CA MET A 176 0.57 -16.25 6.11
C MET A 176 0.11 -17.71 6.21
N ARG A 177 0.43 -18.39 7.31
CA ARG A 177 -0.11 -19.72 7.60
C ARG A 177 -1.63 -19.72 7.71
N SER A 178 -2.21 -18.70 8.32
CA SER A 178 -3.67 -18.59 8.47
C SER A 178 -4.35 -18.41 7.11
N ILE A 179 -3.77 -17.59 6.22
CA ILE A 179 -4.25 -17.42 4.84
C ILE A 179 -4.06 -18.70 4.02
N GLN A 180 -2.89 -19.33 4.09
CA GLN A 180 -2.63 -20.60 3.42
C GLN A 180 -3.61 -21.68 3.88
N MET A 181 -3.84 -21.80 5.19
CA MET A 181 -4.83 -22.70 5.77
C MET A 181 -6.24 -22.37 5.31
N TYR A 182 -6.64 -21.09 5.32
CA TYR A 182 -7.93 -20.64 4.81
C TYR A 182 -8.11 -21.07 3.34
N ASN A 183 -7.10 -20.83 2.50
CA ASN A 183 -7.14 -21.18 1.07
C ASN A 183 -7.29 -22.68 0.82
N LEU A 184 -6.76 -23.57 1.69
CA LEU A 184 -6.99 -25.02 1.60
C LEU A 184 -8.49 -25.39 1.62
N PHE A 185 -9.32 -24.60 2.31
CA PHE A 185 -10.75 -24.86 2.46
C PHE A 185 -11.63 -23.98 1.55
N VAL A 186 -11.04 -22.98 0.87
CA VAL A 186 -11.78 -22.16 -0.11
C VAL A 186 -12.05 -22.97 -1.38
N ASP A 187 -11.09 -23.78 -1.82
CA ASP A 187 -11.26 -24.68 -2.97
C ASP A 187 -12.32 -25.77 -2.73
N ASP A 188 -12.53 -26.18 -1.47
CA ASP A 188 -13.53 -27.17 -1.09
C ASP A 188 -14.98 -26.66 -1.19
N LYS A 189 -15.20 -25.33 -1.26
CA LYS A 189 -16.55 -24.76 -1.45
C LYS A 189 -17.08 -24.87 -2.88
N GLN A 190 -16.26 -25.29 -3.85
CA GLN A 190 -16.72 -25.64 -5.20
C GLN A 190 -16.97 -27.15 -5.38
N ALA A 191 -16.71 -27.99 -4.36
CA ALA A 191 -16.91 -29.44 -4.43
C ALA A 191 -18.36 -29.92 -4.20
N MET A 192 -19.35 -29.02 -4.20
CA MET A 192 -20.78 -29.35 -4.32
C MET A 192 -21.38 -28.89 -5.67
N SER A 193 -20.69 -29.15 -6.80
CA SER A 193 -21.34 -29.34 -8.10
C SER A 193 -20.40 -29.96 -9.15
N LEU A 194 -20.57 -31.26 -9.39
CA LEU A 194 -20.26 -32.03 -10.63
C LEU A 194 -18.76 -32.14 -11.08
N PRO A 195 -18.40 -33.18 -11.87
CA PRO A 195 -17.13 -33.88 -11.70
C PRO A 195 -15.92 -33.34 -12.48
N LYS A 196 -14.80 -33.35 -11.75
CA LYS A 196 -13.36 -33.28 -12.07
C LYS A 196 -12.94 -33.46 -13.53
N THR A 197 -12.02 -32.58 -13.98
CA THR A 197 -10.86 -33.02 -14.76
C THR A 197 -9.58 -32.51 -14.10
N ALA A 198 -8.72 -33.47 -13.76
CA ALA A 198 -7.56 -33.29 -12.90
C ALA A 198 -6.47 -32.43 -13.54
N THR A 199 -5.94 -31.44 -12.80
CA THR A 199 -4.67 -30.81 -13.17
C THR A 199 -3.69 -30.94 -12.01
N LYS A 200 -2.67 -31.78 -12.23
CA LYS A 200 -1.52 -31.98 -11.35
C LYS A 200 -0.70 -30.69 -11.26
N THR A 201 -0.59 -30.12 -10.08
CA THR A 201 0.37 -29.05 -9.75
C THR A 201 1.79 -29.62 -9.71
N LYS A 202 2.64 -29.19 -10.65
CA LYS A 202 4.09 -29.43 -10.58
C LYS A 202 4.74 -28.30 -9.78
N LYS A 203 5.44 -28.69 -8.71
CA LYS A 203 6.39 -27.86 -7.95
C LYS A 203 7.55 -27.40 -8.84
N LEU A 204 8.02 -26.17 -8.62
CA LEU A 204 9.38 -25.74 -8.88
C LEU A 204 10.01 -25.26 -7.56
N PRO A 205 11.30 -25.54 -7.30
CA PRO A 205 11.87 -25.39 -5.97
C PRO A 205 12.64 -24.08 -5.76
N ALA A 206 12.85 -23.82 -4.46
CA ALA A 206 13.94 -23.10 -3.81
C ALA A 206 13.71 -21.63 -3.38
N VAL A 207 13.55 -21.53 -2.05
CA VAL A 207 14.17 -20.59 -1.10
C VAL A 207 14.30 -19.13 -1.52
N PHE A 208 13.61 -18.23 -0.82
CA PHE A 208 13.84 -16.80 -0.92
C PHE A 208 14.03 -16.14 0.46
N LYS A 209 15.15 -15.41 0.59
CA LYS A 209 15.51 -14.57 1.75
C LYS A 209 14.81 -13.21 1.62
N GLY A 210 14.32 -12.69 2.74
CA GLY A 210 13.55 -11.44 2.79
C GLY A 210 14.30 -10.24 2.20
N SER A 211 13.81 -9.79 1.05
CA SER A 211 13.90 -8.45 0.45
C SER A 211 13.72 -8.65 -1.05
N GLU A 212 12.49 -8.65 -1.56
CA GLU A 212 12.29 -8.52 -3.01
C GLU A 212 11.03 -7.70 -3.32
N VAL A 213 11.23 -6.77 -4.24
CA VAL A 213 10.26 -5.92 -4.92
C VAL A 213 9.09 -6.77 -5.43
N ILE A 214 7.85 -6.27 -5.32
CA ILE A 214 6.65 -6.93 -5.86
C ILE A 214 6.92 -7.36 -7.31
N LYS A 215 6.77 -8.65 -7.66
CA LYS A 215 7.03 -9.15 -9.03
C LYS A 215 6.19 -8.42 -10.08
N ILE A 216 6.74 -8.19 -11.26
CA ILE A 216 6.14 -7.33 -12.30
C ILE A 216 4.74 -7.77 -12.71
N GLY A 217 4.50 -9.06 -12.86
CA GLY A 217 3.17 -9.55 -13.24
C GLY A 217 2.10 -9.22 -12.19
N ALA A 218 2.46 -9.27 -10.90
CA ALA A 218 1.55 -8.89 -9.81
C ALA A 218 1.32 -7.38 -9.77
N LEU A 219 2.38 -6.58 -9.97
CA LEU A 219 2.28 -5.12 -10.06
C LEU A 219 1.38 -4.67 -11.22
N VAL A 220 1.51 -5.30 -12.39
CA VAL A 220 0.68 -4.98 -13.56
C VAL A 220 -0.78 -5.29 -13.28
N SER A 221 -1.07 -6.48 -12.77
CA SER A 221 -2.45 -6.91 -12.48
C SER A 221 -3.15 -5.95 -11.51
N SER A 222 -2.50 -5.61 -10.40
CA SER A 222 -3.08 -4.69 -9.41
C SER A 222 -3.19 -3.26 -9.93
N SER A 223 -2.26 -2.82 -10.77
CA SER A 223 -2.32 -1.50 -11.40
C SER A 223 -3.48 -1.40 -12.39
N PHE A 224 -3.71 -2.42 -13.23
CA PHE A 224 -4.86 -2.43 -14.14
C PHE A 224 -6.20 -2.48 -13.40
N GLU A 225 -6.31 -3.25 -12.31
CA GLU A 225 -7.49 -3.23 -11.44
C GLU A 225 -7.78 -1.82 -10.92
N ARG A 226 -6.78 -1.12 -10.37
CA ARG A 226 -6.91 0.25 -9.88
C ARG A 226 -7.32 1.22 -10.99
N LEU A 227 -6.64 1.18 -12.13
CA LEU A 227 -6.86 2.13 -13.23
C LEU A 227 -8.27 1.99 -13.83
N ILE A 228 -8.78 0.75 -13.92
CA ILE A 228 -10.13 0.48 -14.43
C ILE A 228 -11.19 0.87 -13.41
N ALA A 229 -10.98 0.55 -12.13
CA ALA A 229 -11.93 0.90 -11.06
C ALA A 229 -12.14 2.41 -10.91
N ASN A 230 -11.12 3.20 -11.24
CA ASN A 230 -11.14 4.66 -11.14
C ASN A 230 -11.38 5.36 -12.49
N ASP A 231 -11.73 4.62 -13.55
CA ASP A 231 -12.00 5.15 -14.90
C ASP A 231 -10.87 6.04 -15.47
N VAL A 232 -9.63 5.69 -15.16
CA VAL A 232 -8.43 6.49 -15.51
C VAL A 232 -7.97 6.24 -16.96
N LEU A 233 -8.34 5.09 -17.52
CA LEU A 233 -7.96 4.69 -18.88
C LEU A 233 -8.90 5.30 -19.92
N THR A 234 -8.43 6.33 -20.63
CA THR A 234 -9.17 6.91 -21.77
C THR A 234 -9.41 5.90 -22.88
N GLU A 235 -10.46 6.10 -23.69
CA GLU A 235 -10.77 5.25 -24.85
C GLU A 235 -9.59 5.16 -25.83
N GLN A 236 -8.88 6.27 -26.06
CA GLN A 236 -7.69 6.30 -26.91
C GLN A 236 -6.56 5.44 -26.34
N GLU A 237 -6.38 5.41 -25.03
CA GLU A 237 -5.35 4.59 -24.40
C GLU A 237 -5.73 3.10 -24.45
N ILE A 238 -7.01 2.77 -24.25
CA ILE A 238 -7.52 1.40 -24.41
C ILE A 238 -7.31 0.90 -25.85
N GLU A 239 -7.53 1.76 -26.86
CA GLU A 239 -7.25 1.45 -28.26
C GLU A 239 -5.74 1.22 -28.49
N ARG A 240 -4.88 2.08 -27.94
CA ARG A 240 -3.42 1.92 -28.02
C ARG A 240 -2.94 0.62 -27.38
N LEU A 241 -3.45 0.26 -26.21
CA LEU A 241 -3.09 -0.96 -25.49
C LEU A 241 -3.41 -2.25 -26.26
N GLN A 242 -4.32 -2.20 -27.24
CA GLN A 242 -4.63 -3.31 -28.14
C GLN A 242 -3.66 -3.45 -29.32
N ARG A 243 -2.79 -2.46 -29.55
CA ARG A 243 -1.87 -2.47 -30.68
C ARG A 243 -0.53 -3.08 -30.32
N LEU A 244 -0.06 -4.00 -31.16
CA LEU A 244 1.22 -4.69 -30.99
C LEU A 244 2.42 -3.73 -31.07
N ASP A 245 2.39 -2.75 -31.98
CA ASP A 245 3.47 -1.77 -32.14
C ASP A 245 3.61 -0.89 -30.90
N TYR A 246 2.47 -0.49 -30.33
CA TYR A 246 2.43 0.23 -29.06
C TYR A 246 2.95 -0.62 -27.90
N ALA A 247 2.50 -1.88 -27.80
CA ALA A 247 2.96 -2.79 -26.76
C ALA A 247 4.49 -2.96 -26.78
N LYS A 248 5.06 -3.11 -27.98
CA LYS A 248 6.51 -3.27 -28.16
C LYS A 248 7.30 -2.01 -27.82
N ARG A 249 6.82 -0.84 -28.22
CA ARG A 249 7.50 0.45 -27.96
C ARG A 249 7.36 0.91 -26.51
N THR A 250 6.20 0.69 -25.89
CA THR A 250 5.86 1.22 -24.57
C THR A 250 6.22 0.27 -23.43
N PHE A 251 6.11 -1.05 -23.63
CA PHE A 251 6.31 -2.06 -22.59
C PHE A 251 7.39 -3.08 -22.90
N ASN A 252 8.01 -3.01 -24.09
CA ASN A 252 8.93 -4.03 -24.61
C ASN A 252 8.29 -5.43 -24.79
N ILE A 253 6.96 -5.50 -24.94
CA ILE A 253 6.19 -6.75 -25.07
C ILE A 253 5.86 -7.04 -26.54
N THR A 254 5.87 -8.31 -26.94
CA THR A 254 5.64 -8.78 -28.31
C THR A 254 4.22 -9.27 -28.57
N TYR A 255 3.28 -8.86 -27.72
CA TYR A 255 1.84 -9.14 -27.80
C TYR A 255 1.07 -7.87 -27.39
N PRO A 256 -0.16 -7.65 -27.88
CA PRO A 256 -1.04 -6.62 -27.35
C PRO A 256 -1.19 -6.72 -25.83
N VAL A 257 -1.18 -5.59 -25.13
CA VAL A 257 -1.35 -5.57 -23.67
C VAL A 257 -2.80 -5.91 -23.31
N LEU A 258 -3.75 -5.33 -24.03
CA LEU A 258 -5.16 -5.71 -23.95
C LEU A 258 -5.59 -6.40 -25.24
N LYS A 259 -6.46 -7.39 -25.12
CA LYS A 259 -7.13 -8.04 -26.25
C LYS A 259 -8.63 -8.06 -26.01
N LYS A 260 -9.40 -7.43 -26.87
CA LYS A 260 -10.88 -7.49 -26.80
C LYS A 260 -11.35 -8.94 -26.87
N VAL A 261 -12.28 -9.31 -26.00
CA VAL A 261 -12.87 -10.65 -25.98
C VAL A 261 -13.74 -10.83 -27.22
N ASP A 262 -13.52 -11.94 -27.91
CA ASP A 262 -14.35 -12.37 -29.03
C ASP A 262 -15.38 -13.39 -28.52
N SER A 263 -16.66 -13.08 -28.64
CA SER A 263 -17.76 -13.94 -28.17
C SER A 263 -17.97 -15.17 -29.05
N THR A 264 -17.38 -15.21 -30.24
CA THR A 264 -17.47 -16.33 -31.18
C THR A 264 -16.40 -17.40 -30.93
N ILE A 265 -15.38 -17.08 -30.13
CA ILE A 265 -14.23 -17.94 -29.85
C ILE A 265 -14.24 -18.34 -28.38
N SER A 266 -13.93 -19.61 -28.07
CA SER A 266 -13.84 -20.05 -26.68
C SER A 266 -12.77 -19.27 -25.90
N MET A 267 -12.99 -19.03 -24.60
CA MET A 267 -12.00 -18.33 -23.74
C MET A 267 -10.64 -19.00 -23.75
N THR A 268 -10.60 -20.34 -23.77
CA THR A 268 -9.36 -21.12 -23.83
C THR A 268 -8.60 -20.88 -25.12
N GLU A 269 -9.29 -20.83 -26.26
CA GLU A 269 -8.67 -20.63 -27.56
C GLU A 269 -8.17 -19.19 -27.75
N GLN A 270 -8.99 -18.19 -27.42
CA GLN A 270 -8.61 -16.79 -27.65
C GLN A 270 -7.47 -16.30 -26.73
N ARG A 271 -7.23 -16.97 -25.59
CA ARG A 271 -6.10 -16.66 -24.70
C ARG A 271 -4.78 -17.27 -25.16
N ASN A 272 -4.85 -18.27 -26.05
CA ASN A 272 -3.67 -18.97 -26.54
C ASN A 272 -3.17 -18.32 -27.84
N VAL A 273 -1.85 -18.12 -27.91
CA VAL A 273 -1.16 -17.75 -29.15
C VAL A 273 -0.11 -18.82 -29.41
N ASN A 274 -0.18 -19.47 -30.57
CA ASN A 274 0.68 -20.60 -30.93
C ASN A 274 0.69 -21.72 -29.86
N GLY A 275 -0.49 -22.03 -29.31
CA GLY A 275 -0.63 -23.09 -28.29
C GLY A 275 -0.17 -22.71 -26.88
N HIS A 276 0.23 -21.46 -26.64
CA HIS A 276 0.64 -20.99 -25.32
C HIS A 276 -0.27 -19.88 -24.79
N PRO A 277 -0.66 -19.90 -23.49
CA PRO A 277 -1.47 -18.85 -22.91
C PRO A 277 -0.64 -17.57 -22.82
N ARG A 278 -1.02 -16.56 -23.61
CA ARG A 278 -0.40 -15.23 -23.61
C ARG A 278 -1.23 -14.18 -22.90
N PHE A 279 -2.42 -14.57 -22.44
CA PHE A 279 -3.34 -13.70 -21.73
C PHE A 279 -3.86 -14.38 -20.44
N TYR A 280 -4.11 -13.57 -19.41
CA TYR A 280 -4.73 -13.99 -18.15
C TYR A 280 -6.12 -14.59 -18.38
N ALA A 281 -6.61 -15.34 -17.39
CA ALA A 281 -7.87 -16.08 -17.49
C ALA A 281 -9.09 -15.19 -17.41
N ASP A 282 -9.07 -14.29 -16.46
CA ASP A 282 -10.21 -13.46 -16.13
C ASP A 282 -10.15 -12.18 -16.96
N PRO A 283 -11.22 -11.86 -17.71
CA PRO A 283 -11.29 -10.63 -18.46
C PRO A 283 -11.63 -9.45 -17.54
N TYR A 284 -11.13 -8.28 -17.90
CA TYR A 284 -11.52 -7.00 -17.31
C TYR A 284 -12.68 -6.39 -18.11
N LYS A 285 -13.67 -5.85 -17.41
CA LYS A 285 -14.76 -5.09 -18.03
C LYS A 285 -14.43 -3.60 -18.03
N ILE A 286 -14.26 -3.03 -19.23
CA ILE A 286 -13.91 -1.62 -19.43
C ILE A 286 -14.93 -1.02 -20.41
N ASN A 287 -15.64 0.03 -20.00
CA ASN A 287 -16.71 0.67 -20.80
C ASN A 287 -17.73 -0.34 -21.36
N GLY A 288 -18.13 -1.32 -20.54
CA GLY A 288 -19.09 -2.36 -20.91
C GLY A 288 -18.55 -3.45 -21.86
N THR A 289 -17.27 -3.39 -22.24
CA THR A 289 -16.61 -4.38 -23.11
C THR A 289 -15.59 -5.20 -22.32
N ASP A 290 -15.53 -6.51 -22.57
CA ASP A 290 -14.58 -7.40 -21.91
C ASP A 290 -13.23 -7.44 -22.67
N TYR A 291 -12.13 -7.35 -21.92
CA TYR A 291 -10.76 -7.37 -22.40
C TYR A 291 -9.88 -8.34 -21.62
N LEU A 292 -9.03 -9.07 -22.30
CA LEU A 292 -8.00 -9.94 -21.74
C LEU A 292 -6.68 -9.19 -21.59
N LEU A 293 -6.04 -9.31 -20.43
CA LEU A 293 -4.73 -8.72 -20.16
C LEU A 293 -3.61 -9.70 -20.53
N CYS A 294 -2.55 -9.21 -21.17
CA CYS A 294 -1.36 -10.00 -21.51
C CYS A 294 -0.64 -10.46 -20.24
N ASN A 295 -0.13 -11.70 -20.23
CA ASN A 295 0.64 -12.26 -19.11
C ASN A 295 2.16 -12.30 -19.37
N HIS A 296 2.63 -11.77 -20.50
CA HIS A 296 4.02 -11.86 -20.93
C HIS A 296 4.90 -10.74 -20.35
N TRP A 297 4.91 -10.65 -19.03
CA TRP A 297 5.71 -9.68 -18.28
C TRP A 297 7.00 -10.32 -17.79
N VAL A 298 8.13 -9.74 -18.15
CA VAL A 298 9.47 -10.20 -17.76
C VAL A 298 10.13 -9.12 -16.91
N GLU A 299 10.52 -9.45 -15.67
CA GLU A 299 10.97 -8.49 -14.64
C GLU A 299 12.01 -7.49 -15.19
N GLU A 300 13.15 -8.00 -15.66
CA GLU A 300 14.28 -7.20 -16.14
C GLU A 300 13.99 -6.41 -17.44
N LEU A 301 12.98 -6.83 -18.21
CA LEU A 301 12.70 -6.27 -19.53
C LEU A 301 11.50 -5.34 -19.56
N SER A 302 10.58 -5.48 -18.60
CA SER A 302 9.26 -4.84 -18.64
C SER A 302 9.05 -3.88 -17.48
N ARG A 303 9.74 -4.05 -16.34
CA ARG A 303 9.48 -3.25 -15.13
C ARG A 303 9.66 -1.75 -15.35
N SER A 304 10.84 -1.33 -15.77
CA SER A 304 11.14 0.10 -15.97
C SER A 304 10.20 0.76 -16.99
N TYR A 305 9.82 0.02 -18.03
CA TYR A 305 8.86 0.45 -19.05
C TYR A 305 7.44 0.59 -18.48
N PHE A 306 7.00 -0.38 -17.69
CA PHE A 306 5.68 -0.34 -17.04
C PHE A 306 5.60 0.79 -16.02
N ASP A 307 6.63 0.97 -15.18
CA ASP A 307 6.69 2.05 -14.18
C ASP A 307 6.70 3.44 -14.84
N ALA A 308 7.36 3.58 -16.01
CA ALA A 308 7.33 4.82 -16.79
C ALA A 308 5.94 5.08 -17.41
N TRP A 309 5.29 4.05 -17.95
CA TRP A 309 3.94 4.16 -18.47
C TRP A 309 2.93 4.53 -17.37
N LEU A 310 3.00 3.86 -16.22
CA LEU A 310 2.09 4.08 -15.10
C LEU A 310 2.16 5.52 -14.58
N ARG A 311 3.37 6.05 -14.39
CA ARG A 311 3.59 7.47 -14.02
C ARG A 311 2.95 8.43 -15.01
N ARG A 312 3.13 8.20 -16.32
CA ARG A 312 2.55 9.06 -17.35
C ARG A 312 1.01 9.03 -17.31
N ILE A 313 0.40 7.87 -17.06
CA ILE A 313 -1.06 7.75 -16.94
C ILE A 313 -1.57 8.49 -15.71
N ASP A 314 -0.88 8.39 -14.58
CA ASP A 314 -1.24 9.09 -13.34
C ASP A 314 -0.99 10.62 -13.43
N GLU A 315 -0.10 11.10 -14.32
CA GLU A 315 0.17 12.53 -14.55
C GLU A 315 -0.77 13.20 -15.58
N THR A 316 -1.43 12.42 -16.44
CA THR A 316 -2.26 12.95 -17.55
C THR A 316 -3.75 13.09 -17.18
N ASN A 317 -4.14 12.64 -15.98
CA ASN A 317 -5.50 12.72 -15.43
C ASN A 317 -5.50 13.52 -14.12
#